data_AF-A0A8E7B4D0-F1
#
_entry.id   AF-A0A8E7B4D0-F1
#
_cell.length_a   1.000
_cell.length_b   1.000
_cell.length_c   1.000
_cell.angle_alpha   90.00
_cell.angle_beta   90.00
_cell.angle_gamma   90.00
#
_symmetry.space_group_name_H-M   'P 1'
#
loop_
_entity.id
_entity.type
_entity.pdbx_description
1 polymer ?
#
loop_
_entity_poly.entity_id
_entity_poly.type
_entity_poly.pdbx_seq_one_letter_code
_entity_poly.pdbx_strand_id
1 'polypeptide(L)' 'MPSPLIALILSFFIPGLGQFYTGQLLKAILLFVAAVIFAGLSTILIGIPFYLIVWIYSMFDAYTKAKEINT' A
#
# COMPACT_ATOMS: atom_id res chain seq x y z
N MET A 1 0.71 4.69 18.65
CA MET A 1 -0.48 4.82 17.79
C MET A 1 -0.02 5.37 16.44
N PRO A 2 -0.11 4.59 15.35
CA PRO A 2 0.33 5.01 14.02
C PRO A 2 -0.51 6.20 13.52
N SER A 3 0.14 7.26 13.03
CA SER A 3 -0.57 8.40 12.46
C SER A 3 -1.19 8.05 11.10
N PRO A 4 -2.48 8.35 10.85
CA PRO A 4 -3.13 8.07 9.56
C PRO A 4 -2.46 8.76 8.38
N LEU A 5 -2.03 10.00 8.56
CA LEU A 5 -1.35 10.76 7.50
C LEU A 5 0.03 10.16 7.20
N ILE A 6 0.79 9.76 8.22
CA ILE A 6 2.09 9.11 8.02
C ILE A 6 1.90 7.77 7.30
N ALA A 7 0.92 6.97 7.71
CA ALA A 7 0.61 5.70 7.05
C ALA A 7 0.25 5.88 5.56
N LEU A 8 -0.53 6.92 5.23
CA LEU A 8 -0.88 7.26 3.86
C LEU A 8 0.34 7.68 3.04
N ILE A 9 1.19 8.57 3.56
CA ILE A 9 2.40 9.05 2.86
C ILE A 9 3.37 7.89 2.61
N LEU A 10 3.53 7.00 3.57
CA LEU A 10 4.35 5.81 3.41
C LEU A 10 3.85 4.93 2.25
N SER A 11 2.55 4.65 2.20
CA SER A 11 1.94 3.86 1.11
C SER A 11 1.91 4.59 -0.24
N PHE A 12 1.90 5.93 -0.24
CA PHE A 12 2.02 6.73 -1.47
C PHE A 12 3.37 6.51 -2.15
N PHE A 13 4.47 6.46 -1.38
CA PHE A 13 5.79 6.20 -1.95
C PHE A 13 5.98 4.73 -2.35
N ILE A 14 5.57 3.81 -1.47
CA ILE A 14 5.74 2.37 -1.70
C ILE A 14 4.51 1.63 -1.15
N PRO A 15 3.72 0.96 -2.01
CA PRO A 15 2.63 0.10 -1.56
C PRO A 15 3.11 -0.92 -0.52
N GLY A 16 2.42 -0.97 0.61
CA GLY A 16 2.72 -1.86 1.74
C GLY A 16 3.48 -1.21 2.90
N LEU A 17 4.14 -0.06 2.73
CA LEU A 17 4.86 0.59 3.85
C LEU A 17 3.92 1.12 4.94
N GLY A 18 2.77 1.69 4.58
CA GLY A 18 1.79 2.10 5.58
C GLY A 18 1.20 0.93 6.36
N GLN A 19 1.05 -0.23 5.71
CA GLN A 19 0.66 -1.49 6.36
C GLN A 19 1.74 -2.01 7.30
N PHE A 20 3.01 -1.91 6.90
CA PHE A 20 4.14 -2.26 7.78
C PHE A 20 4.17 -1.36 9.01
N TYR A 21 4.00 -0.05 8.82
CA TYR A 21 3.94 0.94 9.90
C TYR A 21 2.75 0.73 10.87
N THR A 22 1.62 0.23 10.36
CA THR A 22 0.45 -0.13 11.19
C THR A 22 0.52 -1.53 11.80
N GLY A 23 1.62 -2.27 11.60
CA GLY A 23 1.83 -3.61 12.17
C GLY A 23 1.18 -4.76 11.38
N GLN A 24 0.63 -4.50 10.20
CA GLN A 24 -0.03 -5.49 9.34
C GLN A 24 0.98 -6.16 8.40
N LEU A 25 1.92 -6.94 8.95
CA LEU A 25 3.06 -7.50 8.20
C LEU A 25 2.64 -8.32 6.97
N LEU A 26 1.66 -9.22 7.11
CA LEU A 26 1.23 -10.07 6.01
C LEU A 26 0.65 -9.24 4.85
N LYS A 27 -0.18 -8.23 5.14
CA LYS A 27 -0.71 -7.32 4.11
C LYS A 27 0.40 -6.47 3.48
N ALA A 28 1.35 -6.01 4.28
CA ALA A 28 2.49 -5.24 3.77
C ALA A 28 3.26 -6.04 2.72
N ILE A 29 3.56 -7.31 3.01
CA ILE A 29 4.25 -8.21 2.08
C ILE A 29 3.41 -8.45 0.83
N LEU A 30 2.12 -8.75 0.97
CA LEU A 30 1.23 -9.00 -0.18
C LEU A 30 1.14 -7.79 -1.11
N LEU A 31 0.99 -6.57 -0.55
CA LEU A 31 0.91 -5.34 -1.34
C LEU A 31 2.23 -4.99 -2.01
N PHE A 32 3.35 -5.20 -1.32
CA PHE A 32 4.67 -4.99 -1.89
C PHE A 32 4.92 -5.94 -3.07
N VAL A 33 4.64 -7.24 -2.90
CA VAL A 33 4.79 -8.24 -3.97
C VAL A 33 3.86 -7.93 -5.16
N ALA A 34 2.60 -7.58 -4.90
CA ALA A 34 1.67 -7.19 -5.96
C ALA A 34 2.15 -5.95 -6.73
N ALA A 35 2.67 -4.93 -6.03
CA ALA A 35 3.22 -3.75 -6.65
C ALA A 35 4.43 -4.07 -7.54
N VAL A 36 5.35 -4.94 -7.08
CA VAL A 36 6.51 -5.38 -7.88
C VAL A 36 6.06 -6.14 -9.14
N ILE A 37 5.12 -7.07 -9.02
CA ILE A 37 4.60 -7.85 -10.16
C ILE A 37 3.95 -6.92 -11.19
N PHE A 38 3.06 -6.03 -10.76
CA PHE A 38 2.36 -5.13 -11.69
C PHE A 38 3.26 -4.02 -12.24
N ALA A 39 4.27 -3.57 -11.51
CA ALA A 39 5.31 -2.70 -12.05
C ALA A 39 6.10 -3.42 -13.16
N GLY A 40 6.47 -4.69 -12.95
CA GLY A 40 7.12 -5.52 -13.97
C GLY A 40 6.26 -5.69 -15.23
N LEU A 41 4.97 -5.99 -15.07
CA LEU A 41 4.02 -6.10 -16.17
C LEU A 41 3.73 -4.76 -16.86
N SER A 42 4.02 -3.63 -16.22
CA SER A 42 3.87 -2.30 -16.82
C SER A 42 4.89 -2.04 -17.93
N THR A 43 5.98 -2.82 -17.99
CA THR A 43 6.95 -2.76 -19.10
C THR A 43 6.36 -3.17 -20.45
N ILE A 44 5.27 -3.95 -20.43
CA ILE A 44 4.47 -4.33 -21.61
C ILE A 44 3.07 -3.67 -21.59
N LEU A 45 2.91 -2.57 -20.86
CA LEU A 45 1.69 -1.76 -20.71
C LEU A 45 0.49 -2.42 -20.00
N ILE A 46 0.48 -3.75 -19.87
CA ILE A 46 -0.64 -4.49 -19.24
C ILE A 46 -0.71 -4.24 -17.72
N GLY A 47 0.44 -4.05 -17.06
CA GLY A 47 0.50 -3.90 -15.60
C GLY A 47 0.02 -2.55 -15.07
N ILE A 48 -0.06 -1.51 -15.91
CA ILE A 48 -0.35 -0.13 -15.49
C ILE A 48 -1.68 -0.01 -14.72
N PRO A 49 -2.83 -0.47 -15.26
CA PRO A 49 -4.10 -0.35 -14.53
C PRO A 49 -4.09 -1.11 -13.19
N PHE A 50 -3.47 -2.29 -13.14
CA PHE A 50 -3.38 -3.08 -11.92
C PHE A 50 -2.48 -2.44 -10.87
N TYR A 51 -1.35 -1.86 -11.29
CA TYR A 51 -0.45 -1.13 -10.40
C TYR A 51 -1.18 0.08 -9.77
N LEU A 52 -1.92 0.86 -10.57
CA LEU A 52 -2.69 2.00 -10.07
C LEU A 52 -3.75 1.58 -9.04
N ILE A 53 -4.44 0.47 -9.27
CA ILE A 53 -5.41 -0.09 -8.33
C ILE A 53 -4.73 -0.47 -7.00
N VAL A 54 -3.62 -1.23 -7.07
CA VAL A 54 -2.86 -1.62 -5.86
C VAL A 54 -2.32 -0.40 -5.11
N TRP A 55 -1.84 0.59 -5.84
CA TRP A 55 -1.29 1.82 -5.26
C TRP A 55 -2.35 2.61 -4.50
N ILE A 56 -3.50 2.88 -5.12
CA ILE A 56 -4.62 3.59 -4.48
C ILE A 56 -5.17 2.78 -3.30
N TYR A 57 -5.35 1.48 -3.49
CA TYR A 57 -5.82 0.58 -2.42
C TYR A 57 -4.87 0.60 -1.22
N SER A 58 -3.56 0.54 -1.44
CA SER A 58 -2.57 0.54 -0.36
C SER A 58 -2.60 1.83 0.45
N MET A 59 -2.79 2.99 -0.18
CA MET A 59 -2.95 4.27 0.51
C MET A 59 -4.23 4.30 1.36
N PHE A 60 -5.36 3.88 0.78
CA PHE A 60 -6.65 3.86 1.45
C PHE A 60 -6.67 2.90 2.65
N ASP A 61 -6.19 1.66 2.49
CA ASP A 61 -6.14 0.66 3.56
C ASP A 61 -5.20 1.12 4.69
N ALA A 62 -4.03 1.68 4.37
CA ALA A 62 -3.08 2.16 5.38
C ALA A 62 -3.66 3.31 6.22
N TYR A 63 -4.29 4.30 5.58
CA TYR A 63 -4.95 5.41 6.27
C TYR A 63 -6.09 4.91 7.17
N THR A 64 -6.96 4.06 6.62
CA THR A 64 -8.14 3.56 7.34
C THR A 64 -7.73 2.74 8.55
N LYS A 65 -6.74 1.86 8.40
CA LYS A 65 -6.25 1.02 9.50
C LYS A 65 -5.56 1.82 10.59
N ALA A 66 -4.75 2.81 10.23
CA ALA A 66 -4.17 3.71 11.22
C ALA A 66 -5.26 4.50 11.97
N LYS A 67 -6.34 4.93 11.29
CA LYS A 67 -7.47 5.62 11.93
C LYS A 67 -8.23 4.70 12.89
N GLU A 68 -8.49 3.46 12.50
CA GLU A 68 -9.13 2.44 13.34
C GLU A 68 -8.33 2.15 14.61
N ILE A 69 -6.99 2.05 14.54
CA ILE A 69 -6.12 1.80 15.69
C ILE A 69 -6.16 2.96 16.71
N ASN A 70 -6.49 4.17 16.27
CA ASN A 70 -6.53 5.37 17.10
C ASN A 70 -7.93 5.69 17.63
N THR A 71 -8.94 4.89 17.28
CA THR A 71 -10.32 5.01 17.78
C THR A 71 -10.52 4.05 18.93
#